data_AF-A0A670YFI6-F1
#
_entry.id   AF-A0A670YFI6-F1
#
_cell.length_a   1.000
_cell.length_b   1.000
_cell.length_c   1.000
_cell.angle_alpha   90.00
_cell.angle_beta   90.00
_cell.angle_gamma   90.00
#
_symmetry.space_group_name_H-M   'P 1'
#
loop_
_entity.id
_entity.type
_entity.pdbx_description
1 polymer ?
#
loop_
_entity_poly.entity_id
_entity_poly.type
_entity_poly.pdbx_seq_one_letter_code
_entity_poly.pdbx_strand_id
1 'polypeptide(L)'
;STLHCAQNLERTSVTCRWHNDPHHCILDQLELLNSLQREYMFKLKEDDDACRQAYNSGTFFLFYNFSPFVQRKGKALVAPKLKTAEIKRLLQKFQKSEKMLEESMLVGCSEECTPYFALDLVTESRGLVL
;
A
#
# COMPACT_ATOMS: atom_id res chain seq x y z
N SER A 1 12.11 -1.90 2.25
CA SER A 1 10.90 -1.16 2.65
C SER A 1 10.08 -1.91 3.70
N THR A 2 9.68 -3.17 3.49
CA THR A 2 8.94 -3.99 4.51
C THR A 2 9.68 -4.16 5.84
N LEU A 3 11.03 -4.18 5.81
CA LEU A 3 11.84 -4.28 7.03
C LEU A 3 11.69 -3.08 7.98
N HIS A 4 11.29 -1.88 7.53
CA HIS A 4 11.38 -0.69 8.38
C HIS A 4 10.34 -0.66 9.52
N CYS A 5 9.10 -1.10 9.26
CA CYS A 5 8.09 -1.21 10.32
C CYS A 5 8.28 -2.46 11.19
N ALA A 6 8.64 -3.60 10.60
CA ALA A 6 8.91 -4.82 11.35
C ALA A 6 10.12 -4.66 12.30
N GLN A 7 11.20 -4.03 11.83
CA GLN A 7 12.38 -3.73 12.66
C GLN A 7 12.08 -2.71 13.76
N ASN A 8 11.17 -1.75 13.52
CA ASN A 8 10.73 -0.83 14.57
C ASN A 8 9.85 -1.52 15.62
N LEU A 9 8.97 -2.47 15.24
CA LEU A 9 8.24 -3.29 16.21
C LEU A 9 9.16 -4.20 17.04
N GLU A 10 10.16 -4.83 16.42
CA GLU A 10 11.11 -5.70 17.14
C GLU A 10 12.07 -4.91 18.05
N ARG A 11 12.37 -3.65 17.73
CA ARG A 11 13.24 -2.78 18.55
C ARG A 11 12.50 -1.97 19.61
N THR A 12 11.20 -1.78 19.47
CA THR A 12 10.41 -1.13 20.50
C THR A 12 10.03 -2.18 21.54
N SER A 13 10.86 -2.31 22.56
CA SER A 13 10.40 -2.86 23.83
C SER A 13 9.30 -1.91 24.32
N VAL A 14 8.04 -2.17 23.96
CA VAL A 14 6.91 -1.41 24.48
C VAL A 14 6.89 -1.71 25.97
N THR A 15 7.45 -0.81 26.76
CA THR A 15 7.27 -0.80 28.20
C THR A 15 5.80 -0.50 28.41
N CYS A 16 5.00 -1.55 28.66
CA CYS A 16 3.57 -1.42 28.95
C CYS A 16 3.43 -0.33 30.03
N ARG A 17 2.80 0.80 29.71
CA ARG A 17 2.74 1.94 30.64
C ARG A 17 1.99 1.59 31.92
N TRP A 18 1.09 0.62 31.80
CA TRP A 18 0.30 0.05 32.89
C TRP A 18 0.92 -1.30 33.29
N HIS A 19 1.71 -1.30 34.36
CA HIS A 19 2.32 -2.51 34.90
C HIS A 19 1.23 -3.55 35.22
N ASN A 20 1.21 -4.64 34.45
CA ASN A 20 0.42 -5.88 34.64
C ASN A 20 -1.05 -5.92 34.18
N ASP A 21 -1.55 -4.96 33.39
CA ASP A 21 -2.83 -5.15 32.68
C ASP A 21 -2.59 -5.53 31.20
N PRO A 22 -2.85 -6.79 30.81
CA PRO A 22 -2.64 -7.24 29.43
C PRO A 22 -3.54 -6.51 28.42
N HIS A 23 -4.73 -6.05 28.80
CA HIS A 23 -5.62 -5.32 27.89
C HIS A 23 -5.06 -3.94 27.54
N HIS A 24 -4.54 -3.22 28.52
CA HIS A 24 -3.93 -1.90 28.29
C HIS A 24 -2.62 -2.00 27.49
N CYS A 25 -1.83 -3.06 27.68
CA CYS A 25 -0.60 -3.22 26.90
C CYS A 25 -0.89 -3.51 25.41
N ILE A 26 -1.97 -4.24 25.10
CA ILE A 26 -2.41 -4.44 23.70
C ILE A 26 -2.81 -3.11 23.05
N LEU A 27 -3.49 -2.22 23.79
CA LEU A 27 -3.88 -0.91 23.27
C LEU A 27 -2.66 -0.01 23.02
N ASP A 28 -1.68 0.02 23.93
CA ASP A 28 -0.41 0.73 23.75
C ASP A 28 0.34 0.23 22.48
N GLN A 29 0.34 -1.09 22.22
CA GLN A 29 0.96 -1.66 21.02
C GLN A 29 0.22 -1.26 19.72
N LEU A 30 -1.12 -1.25 19.74
CA LEU A 30 -1.92 -0.82 18.58
C LEU A 30 -1.73 0.66 18.28
N GLU A 31 -1.65 1.53 19.30
CA GLU A 31 -1.35 2.96 19.11
C GLU A 31 0.02 3.17 18.47
N LEU A 32 1.03 2.44 18.94
CA LEU A 32 2.37 2.49 18.38
C LEU A 32 2.40 2.03 16.92
N LEU A 33 1.75 0.91 16.60
CA LEU A 33 1.63 0.40 15.23
C LEU A 33 0.98 1.45 14.30
N ASN A 34 -0.12 2.06 14.73
CA ASN A 34 -0.79 3.13 13.99
C ASN A 34 0.11 4.35 13.80
N SER A 35 0.91 4.71 14.81
CA SER A 35 1.86 5.81 14.70
C SER A 35 2.95 5.53 13.67
N LEU A 36 3.52 4.32 13.68
CA LEU A 36 4.54 3.88 12.73
C LEU A 36 4.00 3.86 11.30
N GLN A 37 2.77 3.38 11.10
CA GLN A 37 2.11 3.44 9.79
C GLN A 37 1.92 4.87 9.30
N ARG A 38 1.47 5.78 10.17
CA ARG A 38 1.29 7.20 9.81
C ARG A 38 2.61 7.85 9.40
N GLU A 39 3.68 7.64 10.16
CA GLU A 39 5.01 8.17 9.85
C GLU A 39 5.55 7.60 8.53
N TYR A 40 5.40 6.29 8.33
CA TYR A 40 5.78 5.65 7.08
C TYR A 40 5.01 6.23 5.88
N MET A 41 3.69 6.38 6.00
CA MET A 41 2.86 6.97 4.95
C MET A 41 3.20 8.43 4.70
N PHE A 42 3.52 9.20 5.73
CA PHE A 42 3.97 10.59 5.59
C PHE A 42 5.28 10.65 4.79
N LYS A 43 6.25 9.80 5.14
CA LYS A 43 7.52 9.70 4.40
C LYS A 43 7.29 9.39 2.91
N LEU A 44 6.43 8.43 2.58
CA LEU A 44 6.16 8.09 1.18
C LEU A 44 5.41 9.21 0.41
N LYS A 45 4.71 10.10 1.11
CA LYS A 45 4.00 11.23 0.48
C LYS A 45 4.91 12.43 0.20
N GLU A 46 5.92 12.65 1.05
CA GLU A 46 6.83 13.80 0.94
C GLU A 46 8.12 13.50 0.15
N ASP A 47 8.49 12.23 0.01
CA ASP A 47 9.72 11.79 -0.65
C ASP A 47 9.39 10.86 -1.83
N ASP A 48 9.43 11.44 -3.04
CA ASP A 48 9.17 10.76 -4.31
C ASP A 48 10.10 9.57 -4.54
N ASP A 49 11.37 9.65 -4.10
CA ASP A 49 12.32 8.56 -4.27
C ASP A 49 12.02 7.42 -3.30
N ALA A 50 11.65 7.73 -2.05
CA ALA A 50 11.15 6.74 -1.12
C ALA A 50 9.87 6.07 -1.65
N CYS A 51 8.94 6.83 -2.23
CA CYS A 51 7.73 6.31 -2.86
C CYS A 51 8.05 5.38 -4.03
N ARG A 52 8.93 5.80 -4.94
CA ARG A 52 9.36 5.02 -6.11
C ARG A 52 10.02 3.70 -5.71
N GLN A 53 10.86 3.71 -4.68
CA GLN A 53 11.46 2.48 -4.14
C GLN A 53 10.40 1.54 -3.54
N ALA A 54 9.34 2.10 -2.97
CA ALA A 54 8.28 1.35 -2.31
C ALA A 54 7.39 0.55 -3.29
N TYR A 55 7.38 0.90 -4.59
CA TYR A 55 6.74 0.10 -5.64
C TYR A 55 7.21 -1.35 -5.66
N ASN A 56 8.47 -1.65 -5.31
CA ASN A 56 9.01 -3.02 -5.36
C ASN A 56 8.35 -3.96 -4.34
N SER A 57 7.90 -3.42 -3.20
CA SER A 57 7.20 -4.17 -2.15
C SER A 57 5.69 -3.98 -2.17
N GLY A 58 5.21 -3.06 -3.00
CA GLY A 58 3.84 -2.58 -2.99
C GLY A 58 2.79 -3.62 -3.37
N THR A 59 1.57 -3.34 -2.95
CA THR A 59 0.37 -4.03 -3.42
C THR A 59 -0.47 -3.05 -4.22
N PHE A 60 -0.94 -3.49 -5.37
CA PHE A 60 -1.67 -2.68 -6.34
C PHE A 60 -3.12 -3.12 -6.40
N PHE A 61 -4.01 -2.13 -6.45
CA PHE A 61 -5.40 -2.26 -6.82
C PHE A 61 -5.55 -1.69 -8.23
N LEU A 62 -6.19 -2.44 -9.11
CA LEU A 62 -6.41 -2.02 -10.48
C LEU A 62 -7.73 -1.27 -10.62
N PHE A 63 -7.68 -0.24 -11.43
CA PHE A 63 -8.84 0.52 -11.87
C PHE A 63 -8.85 0.59 -13.40
N TYR A 64 -10.03 0.81 -13.95
CA TYR A 64 -10.20 1.23 -15.32
C TYR A 64 -11.23 2.35 -15.35
N ASN A 65 -10.81 3.56 -15.75
CA ASN A 65 -11.64 4.75 -15.74
C ASN A 65 -12.27 4.97 -14.34
N PHE A 66 -11.40 4.98 -13.33
CA PHE A 66 -11.75 5.09 -11.90
C PHE A 66 -12.73 4.02 -11.36
N SER A 67 -13.04 2.98 -12.13
CA SER A 67 -13.86 1.86 -11.67
C SER A 67 -12.97 0.75 -11.13
N PRO A 68 -13.14 0.30 -9.87
CA PRO A 68 -12.26 -0.71 -9.27
C PRO A 68 -12.46 -2.06 -9.93
N PHE A 69 -11.35 -2.72 -10.24
CA PHE A 69 -11.36 -4.12 -10.61
C PHE A 69 -11.72 -4.95 -9.37
N VAL A 70 -12.87 -5.63 -9.41
CA VAL A 70 -13.37 -6.47 -8.32
C VAL A 70 -13.64 -7.88 -8.80
N GLN A 71 -13.44 -8.84 -7.90
CA GLN A 71 -13.78 -10.24 -8.09
C GLN A 71 -14.89 -10.62 -7.11
N ARG A 72 -15.83 -11.47 -7.56
CA ARG A 72 -16.84 -12.04 -6.68
C ARG A 72 -16.22 -13.18 -5.87
N LYS A 73 -16.24 -13.05 -4.54
CA LYS A 73 -15.90 -14.12 -3.59
C LYS A 73 -17.13 -14.46 -2.76
N GLY A 74 -17.82 -15.54 -3.15
CA GLY A 74 -19.13 -15.89 -2.59
C GLY A 74 -20.16 -14.79 -2.86
N LYS A 75 -20.70 -14.19 -1.80
CA LYS A 75 -21.65 -13.07 -1.88
C LYS A 75 -20.98 -11.68 -1.89
N ALA A 76 -19.67 -11.61 -1.64
CA ALA A 76 -18.93 -10.36 -1.53
C ALA A 76 -18.20 -9.99 -2.84
N LEU A 77 -18.01 -8.69 -3.05
CA LEU A 77 -17.08 -8.15 -4.05
C LEU A 77 -15.80 -7.75 -3.33
N VAL A 78 -14.66 -8.19 -3.85
CA VAL A 78 -13.34 -7.93 -3.26
C VAL A 78 -12.40 -7.41 -4.34
N ALA A 79 -11.65 -6.35 -4.06
CA ALA A 79 -10.59 -5.90 -4.96
C ALA A 79 -9.38 -6.85 -4.88
N PRO A 80 -8.89 -7.41 -6.00
CA PRO A 80 -7.66 -8.20 -6.00
C PRO A 80 -6.46 -7.36 -5.56
N LYS A 81 -5.65 -7.93 -4.68
CA LYS A 81 -4.37 -7.39 -4.24
C LYS A 81 -3.28 -7.97 -5.13
N LEU A 82 -2.68 -7.16 -6.00
CA LEU A 82 -1.66 -7.61 -6.94
C LEU A 82 -0.27 -7.14 -6.50
N LYS A 83 0.74 -8.00 -6.58
CA LYS A 83 2.13 -7.62 -6.35
C LYS A 83 2.72 -6.98 -7.61
N THR A 84 3.80 -6.24 -7.42
CA THR A 84 4.54 -5.54 -8.50
C THR A 84 4.89 -6.46 -9.66
N ALA A 85 5.33 -7.68 -9.37
CA ALA A 85 5.65 -8.67 -10.41
C ALA A 85 4.43 -9.05 -11.26
N GLU A 86 3.24 -9.12 -10.66
CA GLU A 86 1.99 -9.42 -11.37
C GLU A 86 1.58 -8.23 -12.25
N ILE A 87 1.69 -7.00 -11.72
CA ILE A 87 1.42 -5.79 -12.51
C ILE A 87 2.38 -5.68 -13.69
N LYS A 88 3.68 -5.89 -13.50
CA LYS A 88 4.67 -5.85 -14.60
C LYS A 88 4.34 -6.86 -15.69
N ARG A 89 3.95 -8.09 -15.31
CA ARG A 89 3.48 -9.11 -16.27
C ARG A 89 2.22 -8.67 -17.02
N LEU A 90 1.27 -8.03 -16.35
CA LEU A 90 0.07 -7.50 -17.00
C LEU A 90 0.42 -6.37 -17.98
N LEU A 91 1.23 -5.40 -17.57
CA LEU A 91 1.67 -4.31 -18.43
C LEU A 91 2.40 -4.84 -19.67
N GLN A 92 3.32 -5.79 -19.49
CA GLN A 92 4.00 -6.46 -20.60
C GLN A 92 3.01 -7.17 -21.55
N LYS A 93 2.04 -7.91 -21.01
CA LYS A 93 1.01 -8.60 -21.81
C LYS A 93 0.19 -7.63 -22.66
N PHE A 94 -0.06 -6.42 -22.16
CA PHE A 94 -0.81 -5.38 -22.86
C PHE A 94 0.08 -4.36 -23.59
N GLN A 95 1.39 -4.64 -23.74
CA GLN A 95 2.36 -3.76 -24.40
C GLN A 95 2.40 -2.34 -23.82
N LYS A 96 2.11 -2.21 -22.52
CA LYS A 96 2.19 -0.98 -21.75
C LYS A 96 3.55 -0.86 -21.06
N SER A 97 4.01 0.38 -20.85
CA SER A 97 5.28 0.67 -20.19
C SER A 97 5.22 0.35 -18.70
N GLU A 98 6.30 -0.21 -18.13
CA GLU A 98 6.43 -0.35 -16.67
C GLU A 98 6.41 1.01 -15.94
N LYS A 99 6.70 2.11 -16.65
CA LYS A 99 6.58 3.47 -16.10
C LYS A 99 5.16 3.81 -15.64
N MET A 100 4.14 3.09 -16.11
CA MET A 100 2.78 3.24 -15.59
C MET A 100 2.66 2.97 -14.09
N LEU A 101 3.60 2.22 -13.48
CA LEU A 101 3.65 2.09 -12.02
C LEU A 101 3.82 3.45 -11.33
N GLU A 102 4.54 4.39 -11.96
CA GLU A 102 4.75 5.75 -11.45
C GLU A 102 3.50 6.63 -11.57
N GLU A 103 2.52 6.23 -12.37
CA GLU A 103 1.21 6.89 -12.49
C GLU A 103 0.22 6.42 -11.41
N SER A 104 0.62 5.48 -10.56
CA SER A 104 -0.22 4.98 -9.48
C SER A 104 -0.32 5.95 -8.31
N MET A 105 -1.48 5.99 -7.66
CA MET A 105 -1.70 6.79 -6.46
C MET A 105 -1.42 5.97 -5.21
N LEU A 106 -0.63 6.50 -4.28
CA LEU A 106 -0.49 5.93 -2.94
C LEU A 106 -1.77 6.12 -2.13
N VAL A 107 -2.45 5.04 -1.74
CA VAL A 107 -3.77 5.08 -1.08
C VAL A 107 -3.77 4.54 0.36
N GLY A 108 -2.71 3.87 0.81
CA GLY A 108 -2.62 3.35 2.17
C GLY A 108 -1.47 2.37 2.36
N CYS A 109 -1.51 1.60 3.45
CA CYS A 109 -0.60 0.47 3.66
C CYS A 109 -1.24 -0.64 4.52
N SER A 110 -0.61 -1.82 4.57
CA SER A 110 -0.98 -2.90 5.50
C SER A 110 -0.46 -2.65 6.93
N GLU A 111 -0.84 -3.51 7.87
CA GLU A 111 -0.29 -3.54 9.24
C GLU A 111 1.24 -3.65 9.24
N GLU A 112 1.80 -4.43 8.31
CA GLU A 112 3.24 -4.60 8.12
C GLU A 112 3.87 -3.51 7.24
N CYS A 113 3.18 -2.38 7.05
CA CYS A 113 3.61 -1.26 6.21
C CYS A 113 3.92 -1.67 4.76
N THR A 114 3.17 -2.63 4.21
CA THR A 114 3.19 -2.83 2.76
C THR A 114 2.35 -1.74 2.10
N PRO A 115 2.91 -0.83 1.29
CA PRO A 115 2.15 0.26 0.70
C PRO A 115 1.14 -0.27 -0.32
N TYR A 116 0.02 0.43 -0.39
CA TYR A 116 -1.09 0.21 -1.29
C TYR A 116 -1.13 1.29 -2.35
N PHE A 117 -1.13 0.87 -3.60
CA PHE A 117 -1.17 1.74 -4.76
C PHE A 117 -2.44 1.48 -5.57
N ALA A 118 -3.10 2.53 -6.05
CA ALA A 118 -4.19 2.44 -7.01
C ALA A 118 -3.64 2.77 -8.40
N LEU A 119 -3.71 1.82 -9.32
CA LEU A 119 -3.25 1.98 -10.70
C LEU A 119 -4.46 1.96 -11.62
N ASP A 120 -4.74 3.10 -12.27
CA ASP A 120 -5.77 3.20 -13.29
C ASP A 120 -5.18 2.90 -14.68
N LEU A 121 -5.75 1.93 -15.39
CA LEU A 121 -5.22 1.44 -16.66
C LEU A 121 -5.74 2.21 -17.89
N VAL A 122 -6.32 3.41 -17.71
CA VAL A 122 -6.86 4.24 -18.79
C VAL A 122 -5.91 4.25 -19.98
N THR A 123 -6.39 3.79 -21.12
CA THR A 123 -5.74 4.04 -22.40
C THR A 123 -5.83 5.53 -22.64
N GLU A 124 -4.69 6.22 -22.82
CA GLU A 124 -4.67 7.63 -23.20
C GLU A 124 -5.77 7.91 -24.24
N SER A 125 -6.88 8.47 -23.79
CA SER A 125 -7.67 9.33 -24.64
C SER A 125 -6.90 10.63 -24.53
N ARG A 126 -6.05 10.91 -25.52
CA ARG A 126 -5.49 12.26 -25.66
C ARG A 126 -6.67 13.23 -25.56
N GLY A 127 -6.75 13.96 -24.46
CA GLY A 127 -7.72 15.03 -24.21
C GLY A 127 -9.20 14.61 -24.24
N LEU A 128 -9.78 14.41 -23.06
CA LEU A 128 -11.10 14.98 -22.80
C LEU A 128 -10.97 15.84 -21.54
N VAL A 129 -10.75 17.13 -21.78
CA VAL A 129 -11.20 18.18 -20.87
C VAL A 129 -12.72 18.08 -20.85
N LEU A 130 -13.30 17.83 -19.68
CA LEU A 130 -14.70 18.15 -19.41
C LEU A 130 -14.75 19.54 -18.75
#